data_AF-A0A0F8WSS0-F1
#
_entry.id   AF-A0A0F8WSS0-F1
#
_cell.length_a   1.000
_cell.length_b   1.000
_cell.length_c   1.000
_cell.angle_alpha   90.00
_cell.angle_beta   90.00
_cell.angle_gamma   90.00
#
_symmetry.space_group_name_H-M   'P 1'
#
loop_
_entity.id
_entity.type
_entity.pdbx_description
1 polymer ?
#
loop_
_entity_poly.entity_id
_entity_poly.type
_entity_poly.pdbx_seq_one_letter_code
_entity_poly.pdbx_strand_id
1 'polypeptide(L)'
;MTVLVIPISTKKYIGLSTDTKPTIATPNSLPPPPIGSTFLEHDTGILYITHDGTTWVVKDNTQKASPVITPTTGVDTALATLDPASDFKLLGIRIFMGSALASGETITVTLDANEGPEYDIVLRTLDMGTPDIRSVMFHFGEGEDNFVSGDKIVVALSANTGSDTWGCETIHELR
;
A
#
# COMPACT_ATOMS: atom_id res chain seq x y z
N MET A 1 -13.18 40.43 -17.09
CA MET A 1 -12.39 39.61 -16.15
C MET A 1 -12.64 38.16 -16.53
N THR A 2 -11.71 37.52 -17.22
CA THR A 2 -11.87 36.13 -17.69
C THR A 2 -11.35 35.22 -16.59
N VAL A 3 -12.21 34.36 -16.04
CA VAL A 3 -11.80 33.36 -15.05
C VAL A 3 -11.16 32.20 -15.81
N LEU A 4 -9.86 32.00 -15.60
CA LEU A 4 -9.17 30.81 -16.07
C LEU A 4 -9.54 29.65 -15.15
N VAL A 5 -10.37 28.73 -15.64
CA VAL A 5 -10.60 27.45 -14.97
C VAL A 5 -9.43 26.54 -15.33
N ILE A 6 -8.59 26.21 -14.36
CA ILE A 6 -7.54 25.19 -14.52
C ILE A 6 -8.20 23.84 -14.22
N PRO A 7 -8.38 22.95 -15.20
CA PRO A 7 -8.92 21.63 -14.94
C PRO A 7 -7.92 20.84 -14.07
N ILE A 8 -8.36 20.43 -12.89
CA ILE A 8 -7.60 19.52 -12.03
C ILE A 8 -7.70 18.15 -12.70
N SER A 9 -6.59 17.71 -13.28
CA SER A 9 -6.57 16.47 -14.03
C SER A 9 -6.19 15.32 -13.10
N THR A 10 -7.17 14.50 -12.72
CA THR A 10 -6.94 13.30 -11.91
C THR A 10 -6.04 12.33 -12.69
N LYS A 11 -4.87 12.02 -12.14
CA LYS A 11 -3.93 11.06 -12.74
C LYS A 11 -3.86 9.72 -12.01
N LYS A 12 -4.59 9.57 -10.90
CA LYS A 12 -4.57 8.37 -10.07
C LYS A 12 -5.97 7.82 -9.94
N TYR A 13 -6.14 6.56 -10.29
CA TYR A 13 -7.42 5.85 -10.28
C TYR A 13 -7.26 4.58 -9.44
N ILE A 14 -8.32 4.15 -8.78
CA ILE A 14 -8.40 2.91 -7.99
C ILE A 14 -9.71 2.21 -8.34
N GLY A 15 -9.69 0.88 -8.48
CA GLY A 15 -10.88 0.07 -8.73
C GLY A 15 -10.64 -1.43 -8.52
N LEU A 16 -11.63 -2.25 -8.84
CA LEU A 16 -11.52 -3.72 -8.91
C LEU A 16 -10.92 -4.17 -10.24
N SER A 17 -10.36 -5.37 -10.31
CA SER A 17 -9.94 -6.00 -11.56
C SER A 17 -11.08 -6.20 -12.57
N THR A 18 -12.31 -6.28 -12.09
CA THR A 18 -13.53 -6.36 -12.90
C THR A 18 -14.04 -5.01 -13.38
N ASP A 19 -13.53 -3.90 -12.83
CA ASP A 19 -13.98 -2.57 -13.22
C ASP A 19 -13.46 -2.22 -14.62
N THR A 20 -14.31 -1.54 -15.39
CA THR A 20 -13.86 -0.96 -16.66
C THR A 20 -12.92 0.19 -16.35
N LYS A 21 -11.62 0.01 -16.63
CA LYS A 21 -10.63 1.07 -16.47
C LYS A 21 -11.04 2.29 -17.31
N PRO A 22 -10.83 3.53 -16.82
CA PRO A 22 -11.13 4.73 -17.57
C PRO A 22 -10.38 4.72 -18.90
N THR A 23 -11.09 4.61 -20.00
CA THR A 23 -10.54 4.64 -21.36
C THR A 23 -11.39 5.59 -22.19
N ILE A 24 -10.87 6.04 -23.34
CA ILE A 24 -11.70 6.77 -24.29
C ILE A 24 -12.79 5.82 -24.78
N ALA A 25 -14.03 6.00 -24.34
CA ALA A 25 -15.16 5.45 -25.08
C ALA A 25 -16.49 6.14 -24.77
N THR A 26 -16.99 6.82 -25.81
CA THR A 26 -18.34 7.35 -26.06
C THR A 26 -18.60 8.80 -25.63
N PRO A 27 -19.43 9.55 -26.40
CA PRO A 27 -19.68 10.99 -26.20
C PRO A 27 -20.26 11.39 -24.83
N ASN A 28 -20.57 10.42 -23.97
CA ASN A 28 -21.09 10.65 -22.61
C ASN A 28 -20.15 10.11 -21.50
N SER A 29 -18.93 9.70 -21.83
CA SER A 29 -17.96 9.22 -20.83
C SER A 29 -17.12 10.35 -20.24
N LEU A 30 -16.53 10.08 -19.06
CA LEU A 30 -15.47 10.90 -18.49
C LEU A 30 -14.37 11.18 -19.52
N PRO A 31 -13.67 12.34 -19.43
CA PRO A 31 -12.55 12.64 -20.30
C PRO A 31 -11.47 11.55 -20.18
N PRO A 32 -10.69 11.30 -21.26
CA PRO A 32 -9.58 10.35 -21.21
C PRO A 32 -8.68 10.62 -19.99
N PRO A 33 -8.17 9.55 -19.35
CA PRO A 33 -7.10 9.72 -18.39
C PRO A 33 -5.91 10.42 -19.09
N PRO A 34 -5.27 11.40 -18.45
CA PRO A 34 -4.04 11.99 -18.97
C PRO A 34 -2.97 10.94 -19.24
N ILE A 35 -2.10 11.21 -20.23
CA ILE A 35 -0.88 10.43 -20.42
C ILE A 35 -0.09 10.38 -19.09
N GLY A 36 0.35 9.17 -18.74
CA GLY A 36 1.05 8.87 -17.50
C GLY A 36 0.13 8.64 -16.30
N SER A 37 -1.19 8.57 -16.49
CA SER A 37 -2.10 8.20 -15.40
C SER A 37 -1.87 6.77 -14.94
N THR A 38 -2.16 6.51 -13.67
CA THR A 38 -2.04 5.19 -13.03
C THR A 38 -3.39 4.67 -12.55
N PHE A 39 -3.60 3.36 -12.63
CA PHE A 39 -4.78 2.67 -12.11
C PHE A 39 -4.32 1.52 -11.21
N LEU A 40 -4.66 1.56 -9.93
CA LEU A 40 -4.38 0.46 -8.99
C LEU A 40 -5.61 -0.43 -8.84
N GLU A 41 -5.48 -1.70 -9.19
CA GLU A 41 -6.47 -2.71 -8.85
C GLU A 41 -6.34 -3.07 -7.36
N HIS A 42 -7.37 -2.79 -6.57
CA HIS A 42 -7.29 -3.00 -5.12
C HIS A 42 -7.41 -4.48 -4.74
N ASP A 43 -8.03 -5.33 -5.53
CA ASP A 43 -8.17 -6.76 -5.24
C ASP A 43 -6.87 -7.50 -5.59
N THR A 44 -6.30 -7.24 -6.76
CA THR A 44 -5.08 -7.91 -7.25
C THR A 44 -3.79 -7.22 -6.79
N GLY A 45 -3.81 -5.90 -6.57
CA GLY A 45 -2.64 -5.07 -6.30
C GLY A 45 -1.85 -4.68 -7.56
N ILE A 46 -2.35 -4.97 -8.76
CA ILE A 46 -1.66 -4.64 -10.00
C ILE A 46 -1.81 -3.14 -10.29
N LEU A 47 -0.67 -2.47 -10.52
CA LEU A 47 -0.64 -1.08 -10.98
C LEU A 47 -0.51 -1.04 -12.49
N TYR A 48 -1.41 -0.32 -13.13
CA TYR A 48 -1.36 -0.04 -14.56
C TYR A 48 -0.93 1.39 -14.80
N ILE A 49 -0.30 1.64 -15.96
CA ILE A 49 0.00 2.96 -16.48
C ILE A 49 -0.57 3.10 -17.88
N THR A 50 -1.01 4.30 -18.25
CA THR A 50 -1.36 4.62 -19.64
C THR A 50 -0.31 5.53 -20.27
N HIS A 51 0.32 5.08 -21.35
CA HIS A 51 1.31 5.88 -22.09
C HIS A 51 0.70 6.80 -23.13
N ASP A 52 -0.55 6.55 -23.52
CA ASP A 52 -1.24 7.23 -24.62
C ASP A 52 -2.63 7.79 -24.22
N GLY A 53 -3.07 7.55 -22.98
CA GLY A 53 -4.39 7.95 -22.48
C GLY A 53 -5.54 7.02 -22.91
N THR A 54 -5.24 5.90 -23.58
CA THR A 54 -6.24 4.97 -24.15
C THR A 54 -5.99 3.51 -23.77
N THR A 55 -4.73 3.13 -23.65
CA THR A 55 -4.29 1.77 -23.36
C THR A 55 -3.71 1.72 -21.96
N TRP A 56 -4.14 0.74 -21.15
CA TRP A 56 -3.57 0.46 -19.84
C TRP A 56 -2.64 -0.74 -19.94
N VAL A 57 -1.37 -0.54 -19.64
CA VAL A 57 -0.36 -1.61 -19.55
C VAL A 57 0.03 -1.81 -18.11
N VAL A 58 0.37 -3.05 -17.73
CA VAL A 58 0.92 -3.33 -16.40
C VAL A 58 2.20 -2.52 -16.25
N LYS A 59 2.35 -1.82 -15.13
CA LYS A 59 3.59 -1.12 -14.82
C LYS A 59 4.57 -2.15 -14.27
N ASP A 60 5.48 -2.61 -15.13
CA ASP A 60 6.37 -3.78 -14.96
C ASP A 60 7.17 -3.87 -13.65
N ASN A 61 7.25 -2.80 -12.87
CA ASN A 61 8.01 -2.79 -11.62
C ASN A 61 7.17 -2.93 -10.35
N THR A 62 5.84 -3.07 -10.45
CA THR A 62 5.01 -3.25 -9.26
C THR A 62 5.11 -4.69 -8.78
N GLN A 63 6.09 -4.93 -7.90
CA GLN A 63 6.21 -6.20 -7.21
C GLN A 63 5.30 -6.18 -5.99
N LYS A 64 4.25 -7.00 -6.04
CA LYS A 64 3.55 -7.39 -4.84
C LYS A 64 4.47 -8.34 -4.08
N ALA A 65 4.87 -7.99 -2.86
CA ALA A 65 5.46 -9.00 -2.02
C ALA A 65 4.40 -10.08 -1.79
N SER A 66 4.83 -11.34 -1.73
CA SER A 66 3.91 -12.39 -1.31
C SER A 66 3.36 -12.02 0.08
N PRO A 67 2.05 -12.18 0.33
CA PRO A 67 1.48 -11.91 1.63
C PRO A 67 2.23 -12.73 2.69
N VAL A 68 2.77 -12.03 3.69
CA VAL A 68 3.37 -12.65 4.87
C VAL A 68 2.23 -12.94 5.83
N ILE A 69 1.85 -14.21 5.90
CA ILE A 69 0.87 -14.70 6.87
C ILE A 69 1.67 -15.30 8.02
N THR A 70 1.74 -14.58 9.13
CA THR A 70 2.42 -15.04 10.34
C THR A 70 1.37 -15.49 11.35
N PRO A 71 1.12 -16.81 11.49
CA PRO A 71 0.30 -17.29 12.59
C PRO A 71 1.09 -17.10 13.89
N THR A 72 0.75 -16.08 14.68
CA THR A 72 1.30 -15.93 16.01
C THR A 72 0.40 -16.59 17.04
N THR A 73 0.89 -17.67 17.62
CA THR A 73 0.31 -18.28 18.82
C THR A 73 1.04 -17.74 20.05
N GLY A 74 0.33 -17.19 21.02
CA GLY A 74 0.92 -16.61 22.23
C GLY A 74 0.86 -15.09 22.26
N VAL A 75 1.32 -14.51 23.38
CA VAL A 75 1.08 -13.11 23.78
C VAL A 75 2.16 -12.13 23.34
N ASP A 76 3.08 -12.55 22.48
CA ASP A 76 4.25 -11.77 22.09
C ASP A 76 3.98 -10.88 20.86
N THR A 77 4.93 -10.00 20.54
CA THR A 77 4.90 -9.18 19.32
C THR A 77 5.00 -10.06 18.09
N ALA A 78 4.09 -9.85 17.14
CA ALA A 78 4.14 -10.50 15.84
C ALA A 78 4.80 -9.60 14.80
N LEU A 79 5.72 -10.16 14.00
CA LEU A 79 6.52 -9.38 13.06
C LEU A 79 6.40 -9.91 11.63
N ALA A 80 6.42 -8.99 10.68
CA ALA A 80 6.63 -9.24 9.27
C ALA A 80 7.60 -8.19 8.71
N THR A 81 8.54 -8.62 7.87
CA THR A 81 9.60 -7.75 7.33
C THR A 81 9.62 -7.83 5.82
N LEU A 82 9.60 -6.67 5.17
CA LEU A 82 9.94 -6.51 3.75
C LEU A 82 11.40 -6.09 3.65
N ASP A 83 12.19 -6.89 2.93
CA ASP A 83 13.62 -6.64 2.64
C ASP A 83 13.89 -7.01 1.17
N PRO A 84 13.67 -6.07 0.22
CA PRO A 84 13.77 -6.36 -1.20
C PRO A 84 15.20 -6.55 -1.72
N ALA A 85 16.23 -6.29 -0.89
CA ALA A 85 17.65 -6.29 -1.27
C ALA A 85 18.01 -5.42 -2.50
N SER A 86 17.17 -4.42 -2.79
CA SER A 86 17.37 -3.41 -3.84
C SER A 86 16.69 -2.11 -3.45
N ASP A 87 16.96 -1.03 -4.17
CA ASP A 87 16.19 0.22 -4.03
C ASP A 87 14.71 -0.07 -4.33
N PHE A 88 13.82 0.52 -3.55
CA PHE A 88 12.39 0.31 -3.71
C PHE A 88 11.57 1.53 -3.31
N LYS A 89 10.34 1.59 -3.83
CA LYS A 89 9.33 2.55 -3.43
C LYS A 89 8.17 1.81 -2.78
N LEU A 90 7.80 2.16 -1.55
CA LEU A 90 6.63 1.58 -0.90
C LEU A 90 5.35 2.23 -1.47
N LEU A 91 4.39 1.40 -1.88
CA LEU A 91 3.11 1.85 -2.46
C LEU A 91 1.94 1.57 -1.53
N GLY A 92 2.01 0.50 -0.73
CA GLY A 92 0.94 0.16 0.17
C GLY A 92 1.30 -0.97 1.13
N ILE A 93 0.59 -1.02 2.25
CA ILE A 93 0.60 -2.17 3.15
C ILE A 93 -0.85 -2.50 3.49
N ARG A 94 -1.25 -3.72 3.19
CA ARG A 94 -2.55 -4.26 3.57
C ARG A 94 -2.39 -5.19 4.75
N ILE A 95 -3.28 -5.07 5.71
CA ILE A 95 -3.28 -5.90 6.92
C ILE A 95 -4.65 -6.52 7.07
N PHE A 96 -4.64 -7.78 7.49
CA PHE A 96 -5.85 -8.56 7.74
C PHE A 96 -5.74 -9.27 9.08
N MET A 97 -6.85 -9.28 9.81
CA MET A 97 -7.02 -9.97 11.08
C MET A 97 -8.08 -11.06 10.95
N GLY A 98 -7.80 -12.24 11.51
CA GLY A 98 -8.76 -13.34 11.59
C GLY A 98 -9.85 -13.10 12.64
N SER A 99 -9.61 -12.20 13.59
CA SER A 99 -10.46 -11.89 14.74
C SER A 99 -10.30 -10.43 15.16
N ALA A 100 -11.20 -9.95 16.02
CA ALA A 100 -11.08 -8.62 16.61
C ALA A 100 -9.91 -8.60 17.60
N LEU A 101 -9.05 -7.60 17.51
CA LEU A 101 -7.97 -7.41 18.48
C LEU A 101 -8.49 -7.01 19.85
N ALA A 102 -7.70 -7.27 20.88
CA ALA A 102 -7.95 -6.74 22.20
C ALA A 102 -7.73 -5.22 22.24
N SER A 103 -8.41 -4.55 23.16
CA SER A 103 -8.27 -3.10 23.35
C SER A 103 -6.81 -2.73 23.68
N GLY A 104 -6.25 -1.77 22.94
CA GLY A 104 -4.89 -1.29 23.15
C GLY A 104 -3.82 -2.05 22.37
N GLU A 105 -4.20 -3.07 21.58
CA GLU A 105 -3.30 -3.68 20.61
C GLU A 105 -3.19 -2.81 19.35
N THR A 106 -1.96 -2.50 18.95
CA THR A 106 -1.65 -1.61 17.84
C THR A 106 -0.83 -2.33 16.77
N ILE A 107 -1.12 -1.98 15.53
CA ILE A 107 -0.20 -2.20 14.42
C ILE A 107 0.75 -1.01 14.35
N THR A 108 2.03 -1.30 14.19
CA THR A 108 3.07 -0.31 13.89
C THR A 108 3.79 -0.70 12.61
N VAL A 109 4.03 0.26 11.74
CA VAL A 109 4.88 0.13 10.55
C VAL A 109 6.10 1.01 10.78
N THR A 110 7.28 0.41 10.78
CA THR A 110 8.56 1.10 10.94
C THR A 110 9.44 0.92 9.71
N LEU A 111 10.22 1.96 9.42
CA LEU A 111 11.44 1.84 8.63
C LEU A 111 12.54 1.38 9.59
N ASP A 112 13.17 0.25 9.27
CA ASP A 112 14.47 -0.18 9.81
C ASP A 112 15.50 0.27 8.77
N ALA A 113 16.16 1.39 9.07
CA ALA A 113 17.05 2.04 8.12
C ALA A 113 18.42 1.38 8.18
N ASN A 114 19.04 1.12 7.02
CA ASN A 114 20.36 0.52 6.96
C ASN A 114 21.51 1.48 7.34
N GLU A 115 21.20 2.51 8.13
CA GLU A 115 22.13 3.50 8.66
C GLU A 115 22.25 3.40 10.20
N GLY A 116 21.56 2.43 10.81
CA GLY A 116 21.58 2.15 12.24
C GLY A 116 20.30 2.57 12.96
N PRO A 117 20.10 2.10 14.22
CA PRO A 117 18.82 2.18 14.92
C PRO A 117 18.37 3.62 15.24
N GLU A 118 19.27 4.59 15.14
CA GLU A 118 18.98 6.01 15.38
C GLU A 118 18.22 6.65 14.19
N TYR A 119 18.24 5.98 13.04
CA TYR A 119 17.53 6.39 11.81
C TYR A 119 16.24 5.59 11.59
N ASP A 120 15.92 4.66 12.49
CA ASP A 120 14.66 3.93 12.45
C ASP A 120 13.52 4.89 12.78
N ILE A 121 12.48 4.88 11.95
CA ILE A 121 11.33 5.77 12.12
C ILE A 121 10.02 4.99 12.09
N VAL A 122 9.07 5.44 12.90
CA VAL A 122 7.68 4.98 12.81
C VAL A 122 7.01 5.68 11.65
N LEU A 123 6.66 4.91 10.61
CA LEU A 123 5.92 5.41 9.46
C LEU A 123 4.44 5.53 9.79
N ARG A 124 3.86 4.55 10.46
CA ARG A 124 2.44 4.50 10.84
C ARG A 124 2.22 3.74 12.15
N THR A 125 1.19 4.16 12.88
CA THR A 125 0.64 3.40 14.00
C THR A 125 -0.89 3.47 13.92
N LEU A 126 -1.56 2.35 14.18
CA LEU A 126 -3.02 2.27 14.22
C LEU A 126 -3.45 1.30 15.34
N ASP A 127 -4.34 1.76 16.21
CA ASP A 127 -5.13 0.88 17.08
C ASP A 127 -6.23 0.23 16.24
N MET A 128 -6.21 -1.10 16.15
CA MET A 128 -7.18 -1.88 15.41
C MET A 128 -8.23 -2.56 16.32
N GLY A 129 -8.08 -2.44 17.64
CA GLY A 129 -9.04 -2.92 18.62
C GLY A 129 -10.18 -1.93 18.88
N THR A 130 -9.96 -0.63 18.67
CA THR A 130 -11.01 0.40 18.83
C THR A 130 -10.99 1.45 17.70
N PRO A 131 -11.97 1.45 16.77
CA PRO A 131 -13.03 0.44 16.58
C PRO A 131 -12.47 -0.94 16.16
N ASP A 132 -13.29 -1.99 16.19
CA ASP A 132 -12.92 -3.33 15.65
C ASP A 132 -12.63 -3.21 14.13
N ILE A 133 -11.35 -3.05 13.78
CA ILE A 133 -10.87 -2.98 12.41
C ILE A 133 -10.19 -4.31 12.09
N ARG A 134 -10.77 -5.06 11.15
CA ARG A 134 -10.23 -6.37 10.74
C ARG A 134 -9.40 -6.34 9.48
N SER A 135 -9.49 -5.25 8.73
CA SER A 135 -8.77 -5.07 7.49
C SER A 135 -8.48 -3.59 7.30
N VAL A 136 -7.25 -3.27 6.93
CA VAL A 136 -6.85 -1.90 6.64
C VAL A 136 -5.83 -1.87 5.51
N MET A 137 -5.89 -0.82 4.69
CA MET A 137 -4.88 -0.51 3.68
C MET A 137 -4.23 0.83 4.02
N PHE A 138 -2.95 0.79 4.37
CA PHE A 138 -2.12 1.99 4.41
C PHE A 138 -1.63 2.29 3.00
N HIS A 139 -2.00 3.47 2.50
CA HIS A 139 -1.54 3.95 1.20
C HIS A 139 -0.23 4.72 1.38
N PHE A 140 0.74 4.38 0.54
CA PHE A 140 2.03 5.06 0.41
C PHE A 140 2.23 5.49 -1.05
N GLY A 141 3.33 6.15 -1.34
CA GLY A 141 3.76 6.49 -2.68
C GLY A 141 3.36 7.90 -3.14
N GLU A 142 2.79 8.71 -2.24
CA GLU A 142 2.52 10.14 -2.43
C GLU A 142 3.67 11.00 -1.88
N GLY A 143 4.92 10.73 -2.24
CA GLY A 143 6.05 11.54 -1.79
C GLY A 143 7.39 10.81 -1.78
N GLU A 144 8.19 11.11 -0.76
CA GLU A 144 9.54 10.59 -0.50
C GLU A 144 9.56 9.16 0.06
N ASP A 145 8.56 8.33 -0.24
CA ASP A 145 8.50 6.91 0.18
C ASP A 145 9.45 6.02 -0.65
N ASN A 146 10.66 6.52 -0.91
CA ASN A 146 11.71 5.84 -1.65
C ASN A 146 12.80 5.44 -0.66
N PHE A 147 13.16 4.17 -0.69
CA PHE A 147 14.08 3.54 0.22
C PHE A 147 15.23 2.95 -0.57
N VAL A 148 16.41 2.92 0.04
CA VAL A 148 17.62 2.42 -0.61
C VAL A 148 17.82 0.95 -0.29
N SER A 149 18.62 0.27 -1.10
CA SER A 149 19.00 -1.11 -0.87
C SER A 149 19.53 -1.33 0.55
N GLY A 150 18.91 -2.27 1.27
CA GLY A 150 19.24 -2.63 2.65
C GLY A 150 18.25 -2.08 3.67
N ASP A 151 17.48 -1.04 3.33
CA ASP A 151 16.36 -0.59 4.16
C ASP A 151 15.28 -1.66 4.23
N LYS A 152 14.61 -1.75 5.37
CA LYS A 152 13.54 -2.71 5.61
C LYS A 152 12.29 -2.03 6.11
N ILE A 153 11.14 -2.57 5.71
CA ILE A 153 9.86 -2.18 6.30
C ILE A 153 9.43 -3.28 7.26
N VAL A 154 9.31 -2.95 8.53
CA VAL A 154 8.87 -3.87 9.58
C VAL A 154 7.44 -3.52 9.95
N VAL A 155 6.55 -4.50 9.86
CA VAL A 155 5.18 -4.43 10.35
C VAL A 155 5.11 -5.24 11.62
N ALA A 156 4.69 -4.61 12.71
CA ALA A 156 4.59 -5.22 14.01
C ALA A 156 3.15 -5.11 14.54
N LEU A 157 2.57 -6.23 14.94
CA LEU A 157 1.43 -6.27 15.85
C LEU A 157 1.99 -6.28 17.28
N SER A 158 1.61 -5.29 18.09
CA SER A 158 1.92 -5.27 19.52
C SER A 158 1.45 -6.54 20.21
N ALA A 159 1.87 -6.77 21.47
CA ALA A 159 1.51 -7.94 22.29
C ALA A 159 0.20 -8.62 21.85
N ASN A 160 0.30 -9.72 21.08
CA ASN A 160 -0.82 -10.41 20.45
C ASN A 160 -1.58 -11.24 21.49
N THR A 161 -2.09 -10.59 22.52
CA THR A 161 -2.57 -11.23 23.74
C THR A 161 -3.75 -12.16 23.49
N GLY A 162 -4.53 -11.90 22.44
CA GLY A 162 -5.63 -12.76 21.97
C GLY A 162 -5.18 -14.02 21.23
N SER A 163 -3.88 -14.18 20.92
CA SER A 163 -3.38 -15.21 20.00
C SER A 163 -4.07 -15.16 18.63
N ASP A 164 -4.33 -13.94 18.16
CA ASP A 164 -5.03 -13.70 16.91
C ASP A 164 -4.16 -14.10 15.72
N THR A 165 -4.81 -14.60 14.67
CA THR A 165 -4.16 -14.80 13.38
C THR A 165 -4.16 -13.47 12.63
N TRP A 166 -3.00 -13.05 12.16
CA TRP A 166 -2.87 -11.86 11.32
C TRP A 166 -2.03 -12.16 10.09
N GLY A 167 -2.17 -11.29 9.09
CA GLY A 167 -1.32 -11.30 7.92
C GLY A 167 -1.14 -9.90 7.39
N CYS A 168 -0.02 -9.67 6.72
CA CYS A 168 0.20 -8.44 6.00
C CYS A 168 0.70 -8.71 4.58
N GLU A 169 0.38 -7.80 3.69
CA GLU A 169 0.82 -7.80 2.31
C GLU A 169 1.41 -6.43 2.00
N THR A 170 2.65 -6.39 1.50
CA THR A 170 3.29 -5.16 1.09
C THR A 170 3.26 -5.04 -0.43
N ILE A 171 2.96 -3.83 -0.90
CA ILE A 171 2.94 -3.47 -2.31
C ILE A 171 4.06 -2.47 -2.51
N HIS A 172 5.02 -2.81 -3.36
CA HIS A 172 6.19 -1.98 -3.60
C HIS A 172 6.59 -1.98 -5.08
N GLU A 173 7.42 -1.02 -5.45
CA GLU A 173 8.00 -0.91 -6.78
C GLU A 173 9.51 -0.97 -6.67
N LEU A 174 10.15 -1.92 -7.37
CA LEU A 174 11.62 -1.98 -7.43
C LEU A 174 12.14 -0.86 -8.33
N ARG A 175 13.30 -0.30 -7.99
CA ARG A 175 13.94 0.80 -8.71
C ARG A 175 15.29 0.45 -9.31
#